data_AF-A0A3P3GA00-F1
#
_entry.id   AF-A0A3P3GA00-F1
#
_cell.length_a   1.000
_cell.length_b   1.000
_cell.length_c   1.000
_cell.angle_alpha   90.00
_cell.angle_beta   90.00
_cell.angle_gamma   90.00
#
_symmetry.space_group_name_H-M   'P 1'
#
loop_
_entity.id
_entity.type
_entity.pdbx_description
1 polymer ?
#
loop_
_entity_poly.entity_id
_entity_poly.type
_entity_poly.pdbx_seq_one_letter_code
_entity_poly.pdbx_strand_id
1 'polypeptide(L)' 'MLGWSQDELAKAANVARQTVADFERGARIPIANNLTSMRQTLERAGIEFLSGNGIRLKGHS' A
#
# COMPACT_ATOMS: atom_id res chain seq x y z
N MET A 1 -6.18 -2.34 -9.99
CA MET A 1 -5.26 -2.24 -8.84
C MET A 1 -6.12 -2.30 -7.58
N LEU A 2 -6.27 -3.50 -6.99
CA LEU A 2 -7.10 -3.93 -5.83
C LEU A 2 -8.56 -3.42 -5.63
N GLY A 3 -9.03 -2.38 -6.32
CA GLY A 3 -10.36 -1.79 -6.11
C GLY A 3 -10.50 -0.98 -4.83
N TRP A 4 -9.44 -0.87 -4.02
CA TRP A 4 -9.46 -0.14 -2.76
C TRP A 4 -9.32 1.36 -2.97
N SER A 5 -10.16 2.10 -2.28
CA SER A 5 -10.01 3.53 -2.06
C SER A 5 -8.86 3.84 -1.09
N GLN A 6 -8.38 5.09 -1.11
CA GLN A 6 -7.39 5.59 -0.15
C GLN A 6 -7.84 5.40 1.31
N ASP A 7 -9.15 5.50 1.57
CA ASP A 7 -9.73 5.35 2.90
C ASP A 7 -9.68 3.91 3.39
N GLU A 8 -9.95 2.94 2.50
CA GLU A 8 -9.84 1.51 2.80
C GLU A 8 -8.40 1.11 3.10
N LEU A 9 -7.43 1.55 2.29
CA LEU A 9 -6.01 1.30 2.57
C LEU A 9 -5.58 1.95 3.88
N ALA A 10 -5.99 3.20 4.12
CA ALA A 10 -5.65 3.92 5.35
C ALA A 10 -6.16 3.20 6.60
N LYS A 11 -7.43 2.78 6.59
CA LYS A 11 -8.04 2.01 7.68
C LYS A 11 -7.33 0.67 7.88
N ALA A 12 -7.10 -0.09 6.81
CA ALA A 12 -6.48 -1.41 6.89
C ALA A 12 -5.00 -1.37 7.33
N ALA A 13 -4.28 -0.30 6.99
CA ALA A 13 -2.88 -0.07 7.39
C ALA A 13 -2.74 0.73 8.69
N ASN A 14 -3.84 1.15 9.32
CA ASN A 14 -3.84 2.01 10.51
C ASN A 14 -2.97 3.27 10.34
N VAL A 15 -3.17 3.98 9.23
CA VAL A 15 -2.50 5.26 8.93
C VAL A 15 -3.54 6.32 8.58
N ALA A 16 -3.17 7.60 8.66
CA ALA A 16 -4.04 8.67 8.21
C ALA A 16 -4.25 8.61 6.68
N ARG A 17 -5.48 8.85 6.21
CA ARG A 17 -5.81 8.91 4.78
C ARG A 17 -4.92 9.89 4.01
N GLN A 18 -4.60 11.03 4.61
CA GLN A 18 -3.72 12.03 3.99
C GLN A 18 -2.31 11.48 3.75
N THR A 19 -1.79 10.60 4.62
CA THR A 19 -0.50 9.93 4.40
C THR A 19 -0.52 9.08 3.14
N VAL A 20 -1.62 8.35 2.90
CA VAL A 20 -1.81 7.54 1.69
C VAL A 20 -1.87 8.46 0.46
N ALA A 21 -2.72 9.49 0.49
CA ALA A 21 -2.88 10.42 -0.63
C ALA A 21 -1.57 11.16 -0.98
N ASP A 22 -0.80 11.59 0.03
CA ASP A 22 0.46 12.28 -0.18
C ASP A 22 1.56 11.35 -0.72
N PHE A 23 1.54 10.08 -0.35
CA PHE A 23 2.42 9.06 -0.91
C PHE A 23 2.08 8.76 -2.37
N GLU A 24 0.81 8.49 -2.68
CA GLU A 24 0.35 8.15 -4.03
C GLU A 24 0.62 9.25 -5.05
N ARG A 25 0.47 10.52 -4.65
CA ARG A 25 0.76 11.68 -5.52
C ARG A 25 2.25 12.07 -5.53
N GLY A 26 3.11 11.33 -4.85
CA GLY A 26 4.56 11.57 -4.79
C GLY A 26 4.98 12.82 -4.04
N ALA A 27 4.12 13.37 -3.18
CA ALA A 27 4.40 14.63 -2.50
C ALA A 27 5.32 14.49 -1.29
N ARG A 28 5.28 13.33 -0.64
CA ARG A 28 6.19 12.98 0.45
C ARG A 28 6.36 11.48 0.54
N ILE A 29 7.49 11.05 1.05
CA ILE A 29 7.70 9.67 1.47
C ILE A 29 7.24 9.56 2.93
N PRO A 30 6.26 8.69 3.27
CA PRO A 30 5.86 8.47 4.66
C PRO A 30 7.02 7.93 5.51
N ILE A 31 6.92 8.12 6.82
CA ILE A 31 7.88 7.52 7.76
C ILE A 31 7.91 5.99 7.63
N ALA A 32 9.03 5.40 8.05
CA ALA A 32 9.30 3.97 7.90
C ALA A 32 8.15 3.07 8.42
N ASN A 33 7.57 3.37 9.59
CA ASN A 33 6.48 2.58 10.13
C ASN A 33 5.23 2.61 9.24
N ASN A 34 4.87 3.78 8.71
CA ASN A 34 3.70 3.90 7.83
C ASN A 34 3.93 3.18 6.50
N LEU A 35 5.13 3.28 5.93
CA LEU A 35 5.51 2.53 4.73
C LEU A 35 5.40 1.02 4.95
N THR A 36 5.94 0.52 6.06
CA THR A 36 5.87 -0.89 6.42
C THR A 36 4.43 -1.35 6.60
N SER A 37 3.61 -0.60 7.34
CA SER A 37 2.19 -0.93 7.53
C SER A 37 1.42 -0.97 6.21
N MET A 38 1.63 0.01 5.32
CA MET A 38 0.98 0.02 4.00
C MET A 38 1.43 -1.18 3.15
N ARG A 39 2.73 -1.49 3.11
CA ARG A 39 3.26 -2.65 2.39
C ARG A 39 2.66 -3.95 2.89
N GLN A 40 2.71 -4.19 4.20
CA GLN A 40 2.21 -5.43 4.81
C GLN A 40 0.70 -5.59 4.60
N THR A 41 -0.07 -4.49 4.65
CA THR A 41 -1.50 -4.52 4.38
C THR A 41 -1.79 -4.91 2.93
N LEU A 42 -1.06 -4.36 1.97
CA LEU A 42 -1.18 -4.74 0.56
C LEU A 42 -0.77 -6.20 0.35
N GLU A 43 0.30 -6.66 1.02
CA GLU A 43 0.75 -8.05 0.95
C GLU A 43 -0.28 -9.05 1.48
N ARG A 44 -0.94 -8.70 2.60
CA ARG A 44 -2.06 -9.45 3.18
C ARG A 44 -3.31 -9.43 2.29
N ALA A 45 -3.52 -8.35 1.55
CA ALA A 45 -4.59 -8.25 0.55
C ALA A 45 -4.28 -9.04 -0.73
N GLY A 46 -3.18 -9.80 -0.75
CA GLY A 46 -2.79 -10.64 -1.87
C GLY A 46 -1.92 -9.93 -2.90
N ILE A 47 -1.36 -8.76 -2.62
CA ILE A 47 -0.26 -8.23 -3.44
C ILE A 47 1.05 -8.93 -3.08
N GLU A 48 1.92 -9.09 -4.05
CA GLU A 48 3.31 -9.47 -3.89
C GLU A 48 4.17 -8.35 -4.49
N PHE A 49 5.06 -7.78 -3.69
CA PHE A 49 6.07 -6.85 -4.18
C PHE A 49 7.23 -7.66 -4.72
N LEU A 50 7.53 -7.50 -6.01
CA LEU A 50 8.64 -8.17 -6.67
C LEU A 50 9.94 -7.40 -6.43
N SER A 51 11.08 -8.08 -6.51
CA SER A 51 12.41 -7.45 -6.48
C SER A 51 12.51 -6.44 -7.63
N GLY A 52 12.39 -5.14 -7.33
CA GLY A 52 12.36 -4.05 -8.32
C GLY A 52 11.09 -3.20 -8.23
N ASN A 53 10.67 -2.57 -9.34
CA ASN A 53 9.47 -1.72 -9.41
C ASN A 53 8.20 -2.50 -9.82
N GLY A 54 8.12 -3.79 -9.51
CA GLY A 54 7.02 -4.67 -9.92
C GLY A 54 6.08 -5.07 -8.77
N ILE A 55 4.80 -5.19 -9.07
CA ILE A 55 3.80 -5.80 -8.17
C ILE A 55 3.02 -6.90 -8.91
N ARG A 56 2.65 -7.98 -8.21
CA ARG A 56 1.82 -9.08 -8.72
C ARG A 56 0.68 -9.39 -7.75
N LEU A 57 -0.44 -9.92 -8.24
CA LEU A 57 -1.48 -10.51 -7.38
C LEU A 57 -1.12 -11.97 -7.09
N LYS A 58 -1.04 -12.35 -5.81
CA LYS A 58 -0.93 -13.74 -5.35
C LYS A 58 -2.23 -14.46 -5.73
N GLY A 59 -2.18 -15.32 -6.74
CA GLY A 59 -3.33 -16.15 -7.13
C GLY A 59 -3.72 -16.14 -8.61
N HIS A 60 -2.84 -15.80 -9.55
CA HIS A 60 -2.96 -16.31 -10.91
C HIS A 60 -1.78 -17.25 -11.17
N SER A 61 -2.08 -18.54 -11.04
CA SER A 61 -1.34 -19.67 -11.62
C SER A 61 -1.34 -19.59 -13.13
#